data_AF-A0A832WWQ0-F1
#
_entry.id   AF-A0A832WWQ0-F1
#
_cell.length_a   1.000
_cell.length_b   1.000
_cell.length_c   1.000
_cell.angle_alpha   90.00
_cell.angle_beta   90.00
_cell.angle_gamma   90.00
#
_symmetry.space_group_name_H-M   'P 1'
#
loop_
_entity.id
_entity.type
_entity.pdbx_description
1 polymer ?
#
loop_
_entity_poly.entity_id
_entity_poly.type
_entity_poly.pdbx_seq_one_letter_code
_entity_poly.pdbx_strand_id
1 'polypeptide(L)' 'LSMVLSWYEQKAVAILLSLLYLGVRNIRIGPTLPAFITPNILKVLVEKFNIIPISTPEADLEAIMGQ' A
#
# COMPACT_ATOMS: atom_id res chain seq x y z
N LEU A 1 0.08 7.78 12.09
CA LEU A 1 -0.88 7.91 10.97
C LEU A 1 -0.80 6.63 10.15
N SER A 2 -1.92 5.94 9.97
CA SER A 2 -2.00 4.69 9.22
C SER A 2 -2.94 4.89 8.04
N MET A 3 -2.52 4.48 6.84
CA MET A 3 -3.25 4.69 5.60
C MET A 3 -3.61 3.34 4.98
N VAL A 4 -4.90 3.10 4.79
CA VAL A 4 -5.44 1.93 4.07
C VAL A 4 -6.10 2.46 2.80
N LEU A 5 -5.46 2.23 1.66
CA LEU A 5 -5.86 2.78 0.37
C LEU A 5 -6.48 1.67 -0.50
N SER A 6 -7.78 1.80 -0.74
CA SER A 6 -8.47 0.99 -1.74
C SER A 6 -8.30 1.62 -3.11
N TRP A 7 -8.03 0.79 -4.13
CA TRP A 7 -7.90 1.26 -5.51
C TRP A 7 -8.78 0.43 -6.45
N TYR A 8 -9.07 1.00 -7.62
CA TYR A 8 -9.80 0.30 -8.67
C TYR A 8 -9.31 0.73 -10.05
N GLU A 9 -9.14 2.03 -10.27
CA GLU A 9 -8.79 2.60 -11.57
C GLU A 9 -7.47 3.39 -11.55
N GLN A 10 -7.05 3.88 -12.72
CA GLN A 10 -5.76 4.51 -12.93
C GLN A 10 -5.54 5.85 -12.17
N LYS A 11 -6.59 6.60 -11.79
CA LYS A 11 -6.42 7.83 -11.00
C LYS A 11 -5.97 7.49 -9.59
N ALA A 12 -6.44 6.38 -9.02
CA ALA A 12 -5.91 5.86 -7.76
C ALA A 12 -4.41 5.54 -7.84
N VAL A 13 -3.92 5.08 -9.00
CA VAL A 13 -2.47 4.88 -9.23
C VAL A 13 -1.73 6.21 -9.25
N ALA A 14 -2.26 7.24 -9.91
CA ALA A 14 -1.66 8.58 -9.90
C ALA A 14 -1.59 9.18 -8.48
N ILE A 15 -2.65 8.98 -7.68
CA ILE A 15 -2.67 9.38 -6.27
C ILE A 15 -1.59 8.62 -5.48
N LEU A 16 -1.50 7.29 -5.65
CA LEU A 16 -0.45 6.48 -5.00
C LEU A 16 0.95 7.03 -5.34
N LEU A 17 1.26 7.24 -6.62
CA LEU A 17 2.57 7.77 -7.04
C LEU A 17 2.84 9.16 -6.46
N SER A 18 1.82 10.01 -6.35
CA SER A 18 1.93 11.33 -5.72
C SER A 18 2.26 11.23 -4.23
N LEU A 19 1.62 10.29 -3.50
CA LEU A 19 1.92 10.01 -2.10
C LEU A 19 3.34 9.47 -1.91
N LEU A 20 3.79 8.56 -2.80
CA LEU A 20 5.16 8.05 -2.77
C LEU A 20 6.19 9.16 -3.02
N TYR A 21 5.92 10.07 -3.97
CA TYR A 21 6.76 11.23 -4.24
C TYR A 21 6.87 12.17 -3.03
N LEU A 22 5.77 12.40 -2.31
CA LEU A 22 5.75 13.19 -1.07
C LEU A 22 6.42 12.47 0.12
N GLY A 23 6.91 11.25 -0.06
CA GLY A 23 7.60 10.48 0.99
C GLY A 23 6.67 9.80 1.98
N VAL A 24 5.37 9.66 1.65
CA VAL A 24 4.43 8.91 2.49
C VAL A 24 4.82 7.43 2.50
N ARG A 25 4.83 6.82 3.69
CA ARG A 25 5.20 5.42 3.93
C ARG A 25 4.12 4.69 4.71
N ASN A 26 4.25 3.36 4.82
CA ASN A 26 3.34 2.49 5.57
C ASN A 26 1.91 2.48 5.01
N ILE A 27 1.79 2.54 3.68
CA ILE A 27 0.50 2.51 2.98
C ILE A 27 0.12 1.04 2.78
N ARG A 28 -1.04 0.66 3.32
CA ARG A 28 -1.69 -0.62 3.03
C ARG A 28 -2.54 -0.49 1.76
N ILE A 29 -2.38 -1.40 0.80
CA ILE A 29 -3.07 -1.34 -0.50
C ILE A 29 -3.89 -2.61 -0.78
N GLY A 30 -5.11 -2.42 -1.27
CA GLY A 30 -6.04 -3.51 -1.60
C GLY A 30 -7.22 -3.09 -2.50
N PRO A 31 -8.14 -4.00 -2.85
CA PRO A 31 -8.25 -5.36 -2.32
C PRO A 31 -7.20 -6.34 -2.87
N THR A 32 -6.61 -6.04 -4.01
CA THR A 32 -5.50 -6.80 -4.60
C THR A 32 -4.39 -5.85 -5.03
N LEU A 33 -3.18 -6.35 -5.22
CA LEU A 33 -2.14 -5.57 -5.88
C LEU A 33 -2.49 -5.39 -7.37
N PRO A 34 -2.23 -4.21 -7.96
CA PRO A 34 -2.35 -4.04 -9.39
C PRO A 34 -1.53 -5.08 -10.17
N ALA A 35 -2.15 -5.67 -11.20
CA ALA A 35 -1.54 -6.75 -11.98
C ALA A 35 -0.22 -6.35 -12.68
N PHE A 36 0.00 -5.05 -12.89
CA PHE A 36 1.24 -4.52 -13.46
C PHE A 36 2.41 -4.45 -12.45
N ILE A 37 2.16 -4.71 -11.16
CA ILE A 37 3.22 -4.79 -10.14
C ILE A 37 3.81 -6.20 -10.14
N THR A 38 5.00 -6.32 -10.72
CA THR A 38 5.79 -7.56 -10.69
C THR A 38 6.49 -7.75 -9.34
N PRO A 39 6.98 -8.96 -9.01
CA PRO A 39 7.71 -9.20 -7.75
C PRO A 39 8.92 -8.27 -7.55
N ASN A 40 9.67 -7.96 -8.63
CA ASN A 40 10.80 -7.05 -8.55
C ASN A 40 10.38 -5.61 -8.24
N ILE A 41 9.28 -5.14 -8.84
CA ILE A 41 8.73 -3.82 -8.54
C ILE A 41 8.20 -3.78 -7.11
N LEU A 42 7.47 -4.82 -6.69
CA LEU A 42 6.96 -4.92 -5.32
C LEU A 42 8.09 -4.86 -4.30
N LYS A 43 9.19 -5.56 -4.53
CA LYS A 43 10.38 -5.52 -3.66
C LYS A 43 10.89 -4.09 -3.46
N VAL A 44 11.03 -3.32 -4.54
CA VAL A 44 11.46 -1.91 -4.46
C VAL A 44 10.45 -1.06 -3.69
N LEU A 45 9.15 -1.27 -3.92
CA LEU A 45 8.08 -0.54 -3.22
C LEU A 45 8.07 -0.83 -1.71
N VAL A 46 8.29 -2.10 -1.32
CA VAL A 46 8.43 -2.51 0.08
C VAL A 46 9.69 -1.89 0.69
N GLU A 47 10.85 -2.05 0.06
CA GLU A 47 12.13 -1.59 0.61
C GLU A 47 12.20 -0.06 0.76
N LYS A 48 11.65 0.70 -0.19
CA LYS A 48 11.78 2.17 -0.20
C LYS A 48 10.64 2.89 0.54
N PHE A 49 9.42 2.35 0.48
CA PHE A 49 8.21 3.04 0.92
C PHE A 49 7.40 2.27 1.97
N ASN A 50 7.79 1.03 2.29
CA ASN A 50 7.03 0.14 3.15
C ASN A 50 5.56 0.01 2.69
N ILE A 51 5.37 -0.34 1.43
CA ILE A 51 4.06 -0.71 0.88
C ILE A 51 3.68 -2.10 1.40
N ILE A 52 2.44 -2.24 1.88
CA ILE A 52 1.97 -3.45 2.55
C ILE A 52 0.67 -3.90 1.83
N PRO A 53 0.58 -5.12 1.28
CA PRO A 53 -0.70 -5.66 0.85
C PRO A 53 -1.63 -5.81 2.06
N ILE A 54 -2.93 -5.53 1.92
CA ILE A 54 -3.89 -5.80 3.00
C ILE A 54 -3.96 -7.30 3.32
N SER A 55 -4.36 -7.62 4.54
CA SER A 55 -4.55 -8.99 5.02
C SER A 55 -6.01 -9.23 5.41
N THR A 56 -6.28 -9.76 6.60
CA THR A 56 -7.62 -9.78 7.18
C THR A 56 -7.86 -8.47 7.95
N PRO A 57 -9.12 -8.02 8.09
CA PRO A 57 -9.43 -6.83 8.88
C PRO A 57 -8.84 -6.87 10.29
N GLU A 58 -8.91 -8.01 10.97
CA GLU A 58 -8.42 -8.19 12.33
C GLU A 58 -6.90 -8.02 12.41
N ALA A 59 -6.15 -8.69 11.52
CA ALA A 59 -4.70 -8.62 11.49
C ALA A 59 -4.19 -7.23 11.07
N ASP A 60 -4.87 -6.57 10.13
CA ASP A 60 -4.52 -5.21 9.72
C ASP A 60 -4.79 -4.20 10.83
N LEU A 61 -5.89 -4.34 11.59
CA LEU A 61 -6.19 -3.50 12.75
C LEU A 61 -5.17 -3.68 13.86
N GLU A 62 -4.83 -4.93 14.21
CA GLU A 62 -3.79 -5.23 15.20
C GLU A 62 -2.45 -4.61 14.81
N ALA A 63 -2.04 -4.78 13.57
CA ALA A 63 -0.78 -4.23 13.06
C ALA A 63 -0.80 -2.68 12.90
N ILE A 64 -1.96 -2.03 12.96
CA ILE A 64 -2.10 -0.56 12.89
C ILE A 64 -2.15 0.05 14.29
N MET A 65 -2.85 -0.60 15.22
CA MET A 65 -3.18 -0.06 16.54
C MET A 65 -2.33 -0.64 17.67
N GLY A 66 -1.66 -1.79 17.44
CA GLY A 66 -0.91 -2.52 18.45
C GLY A 66 -1.81 -3.16 19.52
N GLN A 67 -3.03 -3.56 19.15
CA GLN A 67 -4.06 -4.15 20.03
C GLN A 67 -4.77 -5.31 19.36
#